data_AF-A0A2H9T446-F1
#
_entry.id   AF-A0A2H9T446-F1
#
_cell.length_a   1.000
_cell.length_b   1.000
_cell.length_c   1.000
_cell.angle_alpha   90.00
_cell.angle_beta   90.00
_cell.angle_gamma   90.00
#
_symmetry.space_group_name_H-M   'P 1'
#
loop_
_entity.id
_entity.type
_entity.pdbx_description
1 polymer ?
#
loop_
_entity_poly.entity_id
_entity_poly.type
_entity_poly.pdbx_seq_one_letter_code
_entity_poly.pdbx_strand_id
1 'polypeptide(L)'
;MVQIDAFIKSMKPSWIKRLLTNDNSWTYLFEEVIGESKFTIISYGADYWRKKSKSIKNLFWKEVLENKPCFLYLPCNEESVLYRPLWHNPEIKIDNKTLHFKQWSRKGICYVYDLCNDQGKLIENYEEFCEKFSFSPILTQFYGIRNAILSKWPFLRNYNSTIILPHCQKYIYHILTNKQRGLSIYNLFIKDLTTNDKYKVKWSLELDIHQNQYWWEKINFIIFKLTSDSSLQWFQYRITHIIISTNKYLRMISVINSPVCSFCKANIESIIHLFWECTLVTKFWQEFTTWVENKTGKTLSLINSDVILGKTDNEINNINLIIVLAKLHIYKQKYKNHLPALFIFKMELEKHYKIEQYIHTKNMTVQKFEKRWVDLKALVT
;
A
#
# COMPACT_ATOMS: atom_id res chain seq x y z
N MET A 1 -5.36 4.21 4.50
CA MET A 1 -5.85 4.65 3.17
C MET A 1 -5.43 3.63 2.13
N VAL A 2 -6.28 3.30 1.16
CA VAL A 2 -5.97 2.28 0.14
C VAL A 2 -5.19 2.93 -1.01
N GLN A 3 -4.04 2.37 -1.38
CA GLN A 3 -3.33 2.78 -2.60
C GLN A 3 -4.07 2.14 -3.78
N ILE A 4 -4.83 2.97 -4.51
CA ILE A 4 -5.82 2.50 -5.49
C ILE A 4 -5.16 1.69 -6.61
N ASP A 5 -4.02 2.13 -7.14
CA ASP A 5 -3.35 1.45 -8.25
C ASP A 5 -2.85 0.05 -7.87
N ALA A 6 -2.23 -0.09 -6.69
CA ALA A 6 -1.75 -1.32 -6.11
C ALA A 6 -2.91 -2.25 -5.81
N PHE A 7 -4.04 -1.71 -5.34
CA PHE A 7 -5.26 -2.48 -5.11
C PHE A 7 -5.84 -3.01 -6.42
N ILE A 8 -5.96 -2.15 -7.44
CA ILE A 8 -6.43 -2.56 -8.78
C ILE A 8 -5.51 -3.63 -9.36
N LYS A 9 -4.18 -3.42 -9.31
CA LYS A 9 -3.18 -4.37 -9.78
C LYS A 9 -3.27 -5.69 -9.02
N SER A 10 -3.41 -5.67 -7.69
CA SER A 10 -3.43 -6.90 -6.88
C SER A 10 -4.64 -7.79 -7.15
N MET A 11 -5.71 -7.26 -7.74
CA MET A 11 -6.88 -8.04 -8.16
C MET A 11 -6.70 -8.77 -9.50
N LYS A 12 -5.85 -8.26 -10.41
CA LYS A 12 -5.68 -8.81 -11.77
C LYS A 12 -5.21 -10.27 -11.83
N PRO A 13 -4.35 -10.78 -10.92
CA PRO A 13 -3.91 -12.18 -10.90
C PRO A 13 -5.04 -13.19 -10.74
N SER A 14 -6.14 -12.78 -10.09
CA SER A 14 -7.30 -13.65 -9.93
C SER A 14 -7.92 -14.08 -11.27
N TRP A 15 -7.78 -13.23 -12.31
CA TRP A 15 -8.27 -13.52 -13.65
C TRP A 15 -7.36 -14.49 -14.41
N ILE A 16 -6.03 -14.33 -14.27
CA ILE A 16 -5.06 -15.29 -14.82
C ILE A 16 -5.29 -16.67 -14.20
N LYS A 17 -5.49 -16.74 -12.88
CA LYS A 17 -5.88 -17.98 -12.21
C LYS A 17 -7.11 -18.60 -12.85
N ARG A 18 -8.22 -17.84 -12.89
CA ARG A 18 -9.51 -18.37 -13.37
C ARG A 18 -9.36 -18.94 -14.78
N LEU A 19 -8.52 -18.32 -15.60
CA LEU A 19 -8.29 -18.69 -16.99
C LEU A 19 -7.55 -20.03 -17.07
N LEU A 20 -6.56 -20.23 -16.20
CA LEU A 20 -5.77 -21.45 -16.15
C LEU A 20 -6.50 -22.62 -15.49
N THR A 21 -7.42 -22.37 -14.55
CA THR A 21 -8.09 -23.45 -13.78
C THR A 21 -9.41 -23.92 -14.33
N ASN A 22 -10.09 -23.09 -15.11
CA ASN A 22 -11.44 -23.40 -15.59
C ASN A 22 -11.40 -23.53 -17.11
N ASP A 23 -12.20 -24.46 -17.65
CA ASP A 23 -12.51 -24.59 -19.07
C ASP A 23 -13.97 -24.17 -19.28
N ASN A 24 -14.20 -22.86 -19.31
CA ASN A 24 -15.54 -22.27 -19.44
C ASN A 24 -15.61 -21.45 -20.73
N SER A 25 -16.81 -21.10 -21.19
CA SER A 25 -17.05 -20.30 -22.41
C SER A 25 -16.16 -19.05 -22.57
N TRP A 26 -15.79 -18.40 -21.47
CA TRP A 26 -14.95 -17.21 -21.49
C TRP A 26 -13.46 -17.48 -21.75
N THR A 27 -12.97 -18.72 -21.63
CA THR A 27 -11.60 -19.08 -22.05
C THR A 27 -11.47 -19.02 -23.56
N TYR A 28 -12.48 -19.48 -24.30
CA TYR A 28 -12.52 -19.35 -25.76
C TYR A 28 -12.55 -17.88 -26.18
N LEU A 29 -13.35 -17.06 -25.49
CA LEU A 29 -13.34 -15.61 -25.71
C LEU A 29 -11.95 -14.99 -25.47
N PHE A 30 -11.23 -15.45 -24.44
CA PHE A 30 -9.84 -15.02 -24.23
C PHE A 30 -8.98 -15.42 -25.43
N GLU A 31 -9.01 -16.67 -25.85
CA GLU A 31 -8.15 -17.16 -26.94
C GLU A 31 -8.47 -16.46 -28.27
N GLU A 32 -9.74 -16.15 -28.53
CA GLU A 32 -10.18 -15.39 -29.70
C GLU A 32 -9.71 -13.92 -29.64
N VAL A 33 -9.90 -13.24 -28.50
CA VAL A 33 -9.52 -11.83 -28.32
C VAL A 33 -8.02 -11.63 -28.37
N ILE A 34 -7.24 -12.61 -27.90
CA ILE A 34 -5.79 -12.51 -27.74
C ILE A 34 -5.05 -13.17 -28.91
N GLY A 35 -5.69 -14.13 -29.58
CA GLY A 35 -5.10 -14.94 -30.66
C GLY A 35 -3.99 -15.86 -30.16
N GLU A 36 -4.05 -16.29 -28.90
CA GLU A 36 -3.05 -17.15 -28.27
C GLU A 36 -3.76 -18.14 -27.33
N SER A 37 -3.23 -19.35 -27.19
CA SER A 37 -3.71 -20.28 -26.18
C SER A 37 -3.56 -19.69 -24.78
N LYS A 38 -4.49 -20.02 -23.88
CA LYS A 38 -4.38 -19.66 -22.46
C LYS A 38 -3.08 -20.14 -21.81
N PHE A 39 -2.49 -21.24 -22.30
CA PHE A 39 -1.22 -21.77 -21.79
C PHE A 39 -0.02 -20.91 -22.18
N THR A 40 -0.09 -20.16 -23.28
CA THR A 40 0.97 -19.21 -23.69
C THR A 40 1.27 -18.20 -22.59
N ILE A 41 0.27 -17.87 -21.76
CA ILE A 41 0.43 -16.98 -20.60
C ILE A 41 1.55 -17.46 -19.70
N ILE A 42 1.65 -18.75 -19.43
CA ILE A 42 2.61 -19.28 -18.48
C ILE A 42 3.93 -19.66 -19.16
N SER A 43 3.92 -19.89 -20.47
CA SER A 43 5.11 -20.25 -21.27
C SER A 43 6.06 -19.09 -21.55
N TYR A 44 5.58 -17.85 -21.60
CA TYR A 44 6.40 -16.68 -21.94
C TYR A 44 6.57 -15.68 -20.79
N GLY A 45 7.78 -15.13 -20.71
CA GLY A 45 8.19 -14.09 -19.78
C GLY A 45 7.54 -12.72 -20.06
N ALA A 46 7.86 -11.76 -19.19
CA ALA A 46 7.20 -10.46 -19.18
C ALA A 46 7.30 -9.65 -20.48
N ASP A 47 8.44 -9.71 -21.17
CA ASP A 47 8.67 -8.81 -22.30
C ASP A 47 7.82 -9.20 -23.52
N TYR A 48 7.45 -10.47 -23.65
CA TYR A 48 6.47 -10.93 -24.63
C TYR A 48 5.11 -10.25 -24.37
N TRP A 49 4.63 -10.30 -23.14
CA TRP A 49 3.32 -9.78 -22.77
C TRP A 49 3.26 -8.26 -22.78
N ARG A 50 4.35 -7.57 -22.43
CA ARG A 50 4.47 -6.10 -22.60
C ARG A 50 4.41 -5.67 -24.07
N LYS A 51 4.92 -6.50 -24.99
CA LYS A 51 4.85 -6.23 -26.42
C LYS A 51 3.47 -6.57 -26.97
N LYS A 52 2.93 -7.74 -26.65
CA LYS A 52 1.61 -8.22 -27.09
C LYS A 52 0.49 -7.32 -26.54
N SER A 53 0.55 -6.87 -25.29
CA SER A 53 -0.49 -6.02 -24.70
C SER A 53 -0.77 -4.74 -25.49
N LYS A 54 0.24 -4.20 -26.18
CA LYS A 54 0.11 -3.01 -27.03
C LYS A 54 -0.81 -3.23 -28.24
N SER A 55 -0.90 -4.46 -28.74
CA SER A 55 -1.77 -4.80 -29.88
C SER A 55 -3.18 -5.23 -29.47
N ILE A 56 -3.44 -5.38 -28.18
CA ILE A 56 -4.73 -5.88 -27.66
C ILE A 56 -5.72 -4.72 -27.59
N LYS A 57 -6.84 -4.85 -28.32
CA LYS A 57 -7.93 -3.84 -28.32
C LYS A 57 -8.74 -3.87 -27.03
N ASN A 58 -8.93 -5.06 -26.45
CA ASN A 58 -9.69 -5.22 -25.22
C ASN A 58 -8.91 -4.60 -24.03
N LEU A 59 -9.43 -3.49 -23.49
CA LEU A 59 -8.78 -2.74 -22.42
C LEU A 59 -8.54 -3.59 -21.17
N PHE A 60 -9.50 -4.45 -20.82
CA PHE A 60 -9.38 -5.31 -19.65
C PHE A 60 -8.20 -6.28 -19.79
N TRP A 61 -8.10 -7.01 -20.91
CA TRP A 61 -7.01 -7.96 -21.13
C TRP A 61 -5.67 -7.27 -21.36
N LYS A 62 -5.68 -6.08 -21.98
CA LYS A 62 -4.49 -5.24 -22.07
C LYS A 62 -3.92 -4.94 -20.69
N GLU A 63 -4.73 -4.45 -19.75
CA GLU A 63 -4.29 -4.14 -18.39
C GLU A 63 -3.82 -5.38 -17.62
N VAL A 64 -4.56 -6.50 -17.72
CA VAL A 64 -4.22 -7.76 -17.04
C VAL A 64 -2.85 -8.26 -17.50
N LEU A 65 -2.61 -8.26 -18.82
CA LEU A 65 -1.38 -8.80 -19.41
C LEU A 65 -0.20 -7.82 -19.29
N GLU A 66 -0.44 -6.51 -19.30
CA GLU A 66 0.59 -5.50 -19.06
C GLU A 66 1.13 -5.55 -17.62
N ASN A 67 0.27 -5.84 -16.64
CA ASN A 67 0.66 -5.98 -15.24
C ASN A 67 1.13 -7.40 -14.87
N LYS A 68 1.00 -8.37 -15.78
CA LYS A 68 1.51 -9.75 -15.62
C LYS A 68 2.94 -9.85 -15.10
N PRO A 69 3.92 -9.07 -15.60
CA PRO A 69 5.30 -9.09 -15.13
C PRO A 69 5.41 -8.94 -13.61
N CYS A 70 4.60 -8.05 -13.02
CA CYS A 70 4.60 -7.80 -11.58
C CYS A 70 4.22 -9.03 -10.76
N PHE A 71 3.53 -10.01 -11.35
CA PHE A 71 3.09 -11.23 -10.67
C PHE A 71 3.95 -12.45 -10.98
N LEU A 72 4.52 -12.51 -12.20
CA LEU A 72 5.52 -13.52 -12.51
C LEU A 72 6.64 -13.40 -11.49
N TYR A 73 7.26 -12.23 -11.38
CA TYR A 73 8.49 -12.01 -10.62
C TYR A 73 8.27 -11.63 -9.15
N LEU A 74 7.15 -12.04 -8.54
CA LEU A 74 7.00 -11.91 -7.10
C LEU A 74 8.15 -12.65 -6.40
N PRO A 75 8.71 -12.09 -5.32
CA PRO A 75 9.78 -12.73 -4.57
C PRO A 75 9.23 -14.02 -3.96
N CYS A 76 9.72 -15.13 -4.47
CA CYS A 76 9.55 -16.45 -3.88
C CYS A 76 10.94 -17.08 -3.76
N ASN A 77 11.03 -18.10 -2.91
CA ASN A 77 12.23 -18.89 -2.61
C ASN A 77 13.06 -19.28 -3.84
N GLU A 78 14.30 -19.75 -3.62
CA GLU A 78 15.22 -20.22 -4.66
C GLU A 78 14.55 -21.20 -5.64
N GLU A 79 13.67 -22.05 -5.14
CA GLU A 79 12.91 -23.00 -5.94
C GLU A 79 11.99 -22.34 -6.98
N SER A 80 11.46 -21.15 -6.70
CA SER A 80 10.61 -20.42 -7.62
C SER A 80 11.33 -20.01 -8.92
N VAL A 81 12.66 -19.90 -8.87
CA VAL A 81 13.50 -19.58 -10.03
C VAL A 81 13.41 -20.66 -11.09
N LEU A 82 13.33 -21.93 -10.68
CA LEU A 82 13.26 -23.07 -11.59
C LEU A 82 12.04 -22.99 -12.52
N TYR A 83 10.95 -22.39 -12.06
CA TYR A 83 9.70 -22.26 -12.81
C TYR A 83 9.61 -20.97 -13.63
N ARG A 84 10.69 -20.18 -13.69
CA ARG A 84 10.74 -18.99 -14.54
C ARG A 84 10.75 -19.41 -16.01
N PRO A 85 9.95 -18.76 -16.88
CA PRO A 85 10.04 -19.01 -18.31
C PRO A 85 11.42 -18.59 -18.82
N LEU A 86 12.00 -19.36 -19.75
CA LEU A 86 13.27 -19.02 -20.41
C LEU A 86 13.07 -17.90 -21.42
N TRP A 87 12.00 -18.02 -22.20
CA TRP A 87 11.77 -17.16 -23.36
C TRP A 87 11.11 -15.85 -22.96
N HIS A 88 11.58 -14.76 -23.56
CA HIS A 88 11.08 -13.40 -23.31
C HIS A 88 11.14 -12.98 -21.82
N ASN A 89 12.10 -13.53 -21.08
CA ASN A 89 12.30 -13.22 -19.67
C ASN A 89 13.27 -12.04 -19.50
N PRO A 90 12.85 -10.89 -18.92
CA PRO A 90 13.74 -9.75 -18.69
C PRO A 90 14.89 -10.03 -17.71
N GLU A 91 14.84 -11.12 -16.95
CA GLU A 91 15.93 -11.56 -16.06
C GLU A 91 16.99 -12.41 -16.77
N ILE A 92 16.68 -12.96 -17.96
CA ILE A 92 17.57 -13.80 -18.76
C ILE A 92 17.80 -13.11 -20.11
N LYS A 93 18.93 -12.42 -20.24
CA LYS A 93 19.27 -11.61 -21.42
C LYS A 93 20.65 -11.97 -21.96
N ILE A 94 20.80 -11.91 -23.28
CA ILE A 94 22.09 -11.89 -23.97
C ILE A 94 22.13 -10.60 -24.77
N ASP A 95 23.22 -9.83 -24.65
CA ASP A 95 23.34 -8.51 -25.31
C ASP A 95 22.14 -7.59 -25.03
N ASN A 96 21.71 -7.55 -23.76
CA ASN A 96 20.52 -6.81 -23.27
C ASN A 96 19.18 -7.14 -23.95
N LYS A 97 19.12 -8.17 -24.79
CA LYS A 97 17.90 -8.62 -25.48
C LYS A 97 17.37 -9.90 -24.86
N THR A 98 16.06 -10.00 -24.75
CA THR A 98 15.40 -11.25 -24.32
C THR A 98 15.43 -12.29 -25.43
N LEU A 99 15.47 -13.55 -25.02
CA LEU A 99 15.70 -14.68 -25.92
C LEU A 99 14.41 -15.36 -26.35
N HIS A 100 14.41 -15.93 -27.56
CA HIS A 100 13.43 -16.94 -27.97
C HIS A 100 14.01 -17.80 -29.08
N PHE A 101 14.45 -19.02 -28.74
CA PHE A 101 14.89 -20.01 -29.72
C PHE A 101 13.74 -20.95 -30.06
N LYS A 102 13.11 -20.72 -31.22
CA LYS A 102 11.93 -21.49 -31.66
C LYS A 102 12.18 -23.00 -31.71
N GLN A 103 13.38 -23.42 -32.11
CA GLN A 103 13.76 -24.84 -32.16
C GLN A 103 13.74 -25.48 -30.77
N TRP A 104 14.27 -24.78 -29.76
CA TRP A 104 14.30 -25.26 -28.37
C TRP A 104 12.88 -25.31 -27.79
N SER A 105 12.09 -24.26 -28.01
CA SER A 105 10.70 -24.20 -27.56
C SER A 105 9.84 -25.31 -28.17
N ARG A 106 10.03 -25.64 -29.45
CA ARG A 106 9.35 -26.78 -30.12
C ARG A 106 9.74 -28.14 -29.55
N LYS A 107 10.92 -28.26 -28.95
CA LYS A 107 11.41 -29.45 -28.23
C LYS A 107 10.92 -29.50 -26.78
N GLY A 108 10.03 -28.58 -26.37
CA GLY A 108 9.46 -28.53 -25.04
C GLY A 108 10.27 -27.73 -24.02
N ILE A 109 11.43 -27.18 -24.39
CA ILE A 109 12.29 -26.41 -23.49
C ILE A 109 11.69 -25.03 -23.26
N CYS A 110 11.07 -24.79 -22.12
CA CYS A 110 10.31 -23.56 -21.85
C CYS A 110 10.70 -22.87 -20.53
N TYR A 111 11.27 -23.59 -19.57
CA TYR A 111 11.52 -23.14 -18.21
C TYR A 111 12.95 -23.43 -17.75
N VAL A 112 13.39 -22.72 -16.71
CA VAL A 112 14.74 -22.91 -16.14
C VAL A 112 14.95 -24.37 -15.69
N TYR A 113 13.93 -25.00 -15.10
CA TYR A 113 14.01 -26.39 -14.65
C TYR A 113 14.22 -27.38 -15.80
N ASP A 114 13.77 -27.07 -17.03
CA ASP A 114 14.00 -27.95 -18.17
C ASP A 114 15.52 -28.08 -18.42
N LEU A 115 16.29 -27.02 -18.12
CA LEU A 115 17.75 -27.01 -18.22
C LEU A 115 18.47 -27.51 -16.97
N CYS A 116 17.76 -28.05 -15.99
CA CYS A 116 18.34 -28.69 -14.82
C CYS A 116 18.34 -30.21 -14.97
N ASN A 117 19.30 -30.88 -14.34
CA ASN A 117 19.31 -32.33 -14.19
C ASN A 117 18.36 -32.78 -13.05
N ASP A 118 18.25 -34.10 -12.82
CA ASP A 118 17.32 -34.67 -11.83
C ASP A 118 17.60 -34.22 -10.38
N GLN A 119 18.82 -33.75 -10.12
CA GLN A 119 19.26 -33.23 -8.82
C GLN A 119 18.97 -31.72 -8.64
N GLY A 120 18.39 -31.05 -9.64
CA GLY A 120 18.08 -29.63 -9.60
C GLY A 120 19.19 -28.72 -10.13
N LYS A 121 20.36 -29.27 -10.45
CA LYS A 121 21.53 -28.54 -10.90
C LYS A 121 21.44 -28.21 -12.38
N LEU A 122 21.84 -26.99 -12.76
CA LEU A 122 21.85 -26.58 -14.17
C LEU A 122 22.85 -27.44 -14.97
N ILE A 123 22.42 -27.93 -16.14
CA ILE A 123 23.24 -28.74 -17.06
C ILE A 123 24.61 -28.09 -17.28
N GLU A 124 25.68 -28.87 -17.12
CA GLU A 124 27.03 -28.33 -17.04
C GLU A 124 27.68 -28.15 -18.40
N ASN A 125 27.53 -29.14 -19.26
CA ASN A 125 28.23 -29.24 -20.54
C ASN A 125 27.24 -29.43 -21.71
N TYR A 126 27.76 -29.25 -22.91
CA TYR A 126 26.96 -29.23 -24.13
C TYR A 126 26.51 -30.66 -24.52
N GLU A 127 27.32 -31.65 -24.19
CA GLU A 127 27.09 -33.06 -24.44
C GLU A 127 25.85 -33.56 -23.66
N GLU A 128 25.79 -33.27 -22.35
CA GLU A 128 24.66 -33.58 -21.47
C GLU A 128 23.35 -32.97 -22.00
N PHE A 129 23.41 -31.73 -22.49
CA PHE A 129 22.26 -31.08 -23.12
C PHE A 129 21.78 -31.84 -24.38
N CYS A 130 22.73 -32.20 -25.25
CA CYS A 130 22.43 -32.88 -26.50
C CYS A 130 21.81 -34.26 -26.27
N GLU A 131 22.33 -35.00 -25.29
CA GLU A 131 21.80 -36.30 -24.85
C GLU A 131 20.38 -36.15 -24.33
N LYS A 132 20.14 -35.20 -23.41
CA LYS A 132 18.83 -35.00 -22.77
C LYS A 132 17.70 -34.67 -23.76
N PHE A 133 17.97 -33.83 -24.75
CA PHE A 133 16.94 -33.32 -25.66
C PHE A 133 16.98 -33.91 -27.07
N SER A 134 17.95 -34.79 -27.33
CA SER A 134 18.19 -35.43 -28.63
C SER A 134 18.23 -34.41 -29.77
N PHE A 135 18.93 -33.29 -29.57
CA PHE A 135 19.25 -32.32 -30.62
C PHE A 135 20.48 -31.49 -30.26
N SER A 136 21.20 -31.02 -31.28
CA SER A 136 22.44 -30.25 -31.16
C SER A 136 22.21 -28.78 -31.51
N PRO A 137 22.12 -27.86 -30.52
CA PRO A 137 22.00 -26.43 -30.78
C PRO A 137 23.35 -25.80 -31.17
N ILE A 138 23.35 -24.54 -31.58
CA ILE A 138 24.61 -23.81 -31.76
C ILE A 138 25.30 -23.68 -30.39
N LEU A 139 26.59 -24.00 -30.30
CA LEU A 139 27.36 -24.00 -29.04
C LEU A 139 27.25 -22.67 -28.26
N THR A 140 27.28 -21.55 -28.97
CA THR A 140 27.14 -20.20 -28.39
C THR A 140 25.75 -19.93 -27.83
N GLN A 141 24.69 -20.57 -28.35
CA GLN A 141 23.33 -20.46 -27.81
C GLN A 141 23.24 -21.15 -26.45
N PHE A 142 23.81 -22.36 -26.34
CA PHE A 142 23.82 -23.11 -25.09
C PHE A 142 24.58 -22.36 -23.99
N TYR A 143 25.85 -22.04 -24.21
CA TYR A 143 26.64 -21.34 -23.20
C TYR A 143 26.12 -19.92 -22.95
N GLY A 144 25.55 -19.25 -23.97
CA GLY A 144 24.92 -17.95 -23.81
C GLY A 144 23.75 -17.97 -22.85
N ILE A 145 22.80 -18.90 -23.01
CA ILE A 145 21.67 -19.07 -22.08
C ILE A 145 22.18 -19.45 -20.69
N ARG A 146 23.06 -20.44 -20.61
CA ARG A 146 23.61 -20.94 -19.34
C ARG A 146 24.26 -19.82 -18.54
N ASN A 147 25.10 -19.02 -19.18
CA ASN A 147 25.78 -17.89 -18.53
C ASN A 147 24.79 -16.79 -18.13
N ALA A 148 23.78 -16.50 -18.96
CA ALA A 148 22.73 -15.53 -18.61
C ALA A 148 21.94 -15.95 -17.36
N ILE A 149 21.58 -17.24 -17.26
CA ILE A 149 20.91 -17.80 -16.07
C ILE A 149 21.82 -17.69 -14.84
N LEU A 150 23.07 -18.15 -14.94
CA LEU A 150 24.01 -18.17 -13.82
C LEU A 150 24.47 -16.77 -13.38
N SER A 151 24.47 -15.79 -14.29
CA SER A 151 24.73 -14.40 -13.94
C SER A 151 23.66 -13.83 -13.01
N LYS A 152 22.42 -14.28 -13.14
CA LYS A 152 21.31 -13.83 -12.29
C LYS A 152 21.12 -14.72 -11.06
N TRP A 153 21.33 -16.02 -11.21
CA TRP A 153 21.12 -17.03 -10.17
C TRP A 153 22.33 -17.97 -10.05
N PRO A 154 23.43 -17.52 -9.41
CA PRO A 154 24.64 -18.33 -9.27
C PRO A 154 24.44 -19.62 -8.47
N PHE A 155 23.45 -19.65 -7.56
CA PHE A 155 23.17 -20.79 -6.69
C PHE A 155 22.81 -22.07 -7.48
N LEU A 156 22.29 -21.93 -8.71
CA LEU A 156 21.93 -23.06 -9.58
C LEU A 156 23.13 -23.94 -9.99
N ARG A 157 24.38 -23.50 -9.75
CA ARG A 157 25.57 -24.34 -9.94
C ARG A 157 25.62 -25.51 -8.97
N ASN A 158 25.16 -25.30 -7.74
CA ASN A 158 25.28 -26.26 -6.64
C ASN A 158 23.93 -26.55 -5.99
N TYR A 159 22.84 -26.30 -6.72
CA TYR A 159 21.49 -26.49 -6.22
C TYR A 159 21.19 -27.99 -6.13
N ASN A 160 20.95 -28.47 -4.92
CA ASN A 160 20.72 -29.88 -4.63
C ASN A 160 19.32 -30.04 -4.05
N SER A 161 18.33 -30.22 -4.93
CA SER A 161 17.00 -30.66 -4.54
C SER A 161 16.41 -31.48 -5.67
N THR A 162 15.89 -32.66 -5.35
CA THR A 162 15.20 -33.52 -6.32
C THR A 162 14.04 -32.78 -6.95
N ILE A 163 14.04 -32.66 -8.29
CA ILE A 163 12.92 -32.09 -9.03
C ILE A 163 11.81 -33.15 -9.08
N ILE A 164 10.73 -32.98 -8.31
CA ILE A 164 9.58 -33.89 -8.35
C ILE A 164 8.56 -33.40 -9.40
N LEU A 165 8.38 -34.14 -10.49
CA LEU A 165 7.29 -33.93 -11.47
C LEU A 165 6.03 -34.74 -11.06
N PRO A 166 4.79 -34.28 -11.36
CA PRO A 166 4.43 -33.04 -12.03
C PRO A 166 4.27 -31.90 -11.01
N HIS A 167 5.30 -31.09 -10.84
CA HIS A 167 5.17 -29.83 -10.10
C HIS A 167 4.46 -28.81 -10.98
N CYS A 168 3.20 -28.51 -10.68
CA CYS A 168 2.62 -27.27 -11.17
C CYS A 168 3.54 -26.14 -10.69
N GLN A 169 3.88 -25.22 -11.59
CA GLN A 169 4.85 -24.17 -11.32
C GLN A 169 4.55 -23.52 -9.97
N LYS A 170 5.47 -23.52 -9.00
CA LYS A 170 5.13 -23.06 -7.63
C LYS A 170 4.62 -21.62 -7.58
N TYR A 171 4.92 -20.79 -8.57
CA TYR A 171 4.31 -19.47 -8.74
C TYR A 171 2.84 -19.55 -9.18
N ILE A 172 2.51 -20.46 -10.11
CA ILE A 172 1.13 -20.83 -10.44
C ILE A 172 0.50 -21.38 -9.16
N TYR A 173 1.11 -22.32 -8.44
CA TYR A 173 0.60 -22.82 -7.15
C TYR A 173 0.30 -21.68 -6.18
N HIS A 174 1.21 -20.72 -5.94
CA HIS A 174 0.95 -19.55 -5.08
C HIS A 174 -0.21 -18.68 -5.58
N ILE A 175 -0.33 -18.47 -6.90
CA ILE A 175 -1.45 -17.78 -7.55
C ILE A 175 -2.75 -18.61 -7.43
N LEU A 176 -2.65 -19.94 -7.48
CA LEU A 176 -3.75 -20.91 -7.52
C LEU A 176 -4.27 -21.32 -6.14
N THR A 177 -3.46 -21.41 -5.10
CA THR A 177 -3.84 -22.03 -3.82
C THR A 177 -4.10 -21.04 -2.70
N ASN A 178 -3.54 -19.83 -2.77
CA ASN A 178 -3.71 -18.88 -1.68
C ASN A 178 -5.13 -18.29 -1.69
N LYS A 179 -5.83 -18.33 -0.54
CA LYS A 179 -7.23 -17.83 -0.42
C LYS A 179 -7.29 -16.30 -0.27
N GLN A 180 -6.24 -15.65 0.25
CA GLN A 180 -6.20 -14.19 0.55
C GLN A 180 -5.46 -13.37 -0.53
N ARG A 181 -5.75 -13.64 -1.81
CA ARG A 181 -4.94 -13.24 -2.99
C ARG A 181 -4.69 -11.74 -3.15
N GLY A 182 -5.75 -10.93 -3.11
CA GLY A 182 -5.66 -9.50 -3.33
C GLY A 182 -4.86 -8.79 -2.24
N LEU A 183 -5.00 -9.25 -0.99
CA LEU A 183 -4.35 -8.64 0.16
C LEU A 183 -2.85 -8.95 0.20
N SER A 184 -2.45 -10.21 -0.03
CA SER A 184 -1.03 -10.58 -0.03
C SER A 184 -0.26 -9.87 -1.16
N ILE A 185 -0.83 -9.82 -2.36
CA ILE A 185 -0.19 -9.15 -3.51
C ILE A 185 -0.21 -7.63 -3.33
N TYR A 186 -1.30 -7.07 -2.79
CA TYR A 186 -1.38 -5.66 -2.42
C TYR A 186 -0.27 -5.30 -1.43
N ASN A 187 -0.10 -6.09 -0.36
CA ASN A 187 0.93 -5.83 0.65
C ASN A 187 2.35 -5.87 0.06
N LEU A 188 2.61 -6.69 -0.96
CA LEU A 188 3.89 -6.68 -1.69
C LEU A 188 4.08 -5.35 -2.43
N PHE A 189 3.08 -4.89 -3.17
CA PHE A 189 3.14 -3.58 -3.85
C PHE A 189 3.27 -2.41 -2.88
N ILE A 190 2.63 -2.50 -1.71
CA ILE A 190 2.73 -1.45 -0.70
C ILE A 190 4.12 -1.41 -0.08
N LYS A 191 4.74 -2.56 0.22
CA LYS A 191 6.11 -2.60 0.78
C LYS A 191 7.11 -1.80 -0.06
N ASP A 192 7.03 -1.93 -1.39
CA ASP A 192 7.90 -1.21 -2.32
C ASP A 192 7.62 0.31 -2.34
N LEU A 193 6.39 0.72 -2.02
CA LEU A 193 5.94 2.13 -2.01
C LEU A 193 6.15 2.83 -0.66
N THR A 194 6.19 2.10 0.45
CA THR A 194 6.22 2.65 1.83
C THR A 194 7.56 3.25 2.27
N THR A 195 8.52 3.43 1.37
CA THR A 195 9.89 3.85 1.69
C THR A 195 10.04 5.32 2.09
N ASN A 196 9.00 6.15 2.00
CA ASN A 196 9.13 7.60 2.19
C ASN A 196 8.33 8.15 3.38
N ASP A 197 8.91 8.02 4.57
CA ASP A 197 8.44 8.59 5.83
C ASP A 197 8.80 10.10 6.00
N LYS A 198 8.75 10.88 4.92
CA LYS A 198 9.14 12.30 4.90
C LYS A 198 8.40 13.13 5.95
N TYR A 199 7.13 12.82 6.21
CA TYR A 199 6.33 13.52 7.21
C TYR A 199 6.84 13.28 8.63
N LYS A 200 7.38 12.07 8.93
CA LYS A 200 7.96 11.76 10.24
C LYS A 200 9.17 12.63 10.50
N VAL A 201 10.09 12.69 9.52
CA VAL A 201 11.29 13.54 9.59
C VAL A 201 10.90 15.01 9.80
N LYS A 202 9.92 15.49 9.04
CA LYS A 202 9.46 16.87 9.14
C LYS A 202 8.86 17.18 10.51
N TRP A 203 8.01 16.30 11.04
CA TRP A 203 7.43 16.50 12.38
C TRP A 203 8.45 16.36 13.49
N SER A 204 9.41 15.45 13.38
CA SER A 204 10.51 15.34 14.34
C SER A 204 11.29 16.65 14.45
N LEU A 205 11.50 17.36 13.35
CA LEU A 205 12.15 18.67 13.34
C LEU A 205 11.24 19.80 13.85
N GLU A 206 10.01 19.89 13.33
CA GLU A 206 9.12 21.04 13.65
C GLU A 206 8.55 20.98 15.08
N LEU A 207 8.44 19.78 15.68
CA LEU A 207 7.89 19.58 17.02
C LEU A 207 8.93 19.13 18.06
N ASP A 208 10.21 19.04 17.67
CA ASP A 208 11.32 18.56 18.51
C ASP A 208 11.03 17.16 19.15
N ILE A 209 10.61 16.21 18.29
CA ILE A 209 10.17 14.86 18.71
C ILE A 209 11.19 13.81 18.29
N HIS A 210 11.81 13.17 19.28
CA HIS A 210 12.75 12.05 19.10
C HIS A 210 12.11 10.70 19.47
N GLN A 211 11.25 10.19 18.59
CA GLN A 211 10.47 8.97 18.83
C GLN A 211 10.79 7.86 17.82
N ASN A 212 10.58 6.60 18.22
CA ASN A 212 10.86 5.43 17.39
C ASN A 212 9.71 5.10 16.40
N GLN A 213 9.96 4.13 15.52
CA GLN A 213 8.98 3.67 14.53
C GLN A 213 7.65 3.20 15.16
N TYR A 214 7.72 2.53 16.31
CA TYR A 214 6.54 2.01 17.01
C TYR A 214 5.62 3.14 17.51
N TRP A 215 6.19 4.24 17.98
CA TRP A 215 5.43 5.42 18.35
C TRP A 215 4.69 6.04 17.15
N TRP A 216 5.37 6.15 16.00
CA TRP A 216 4.75 6.65 14.78
C TRP A 216 3.62 5.75 14.28
N GLU A 217 3.77 4.43 14.40
CA GLU A 217 2.70 3.49 14.11
C GLU A 217 1.49 3.72 15.01
N LYS A 218 1.70 3.93 16.33
CA LYS A 218 0.61 4.31 17.24
C LYS A 218 -0.09 5.59 16.77
N ILE A 219 0.66 6.67 16.53
CA ILE A 219 0.10 7.95 16.05
C ILE A 219 -0.76 7.78 14.80
N ASN A 220 -0.26 7.03 13.81
CA ASN A 220 -0.98 6.78 12.56
C ASN A 220 -2.27 5.99 12.77
N PHE A 221 -2.33 5.14 13.79
CA PHE A 221 -3.51 4.31 14.08
C PHE A 221 -4.48 4.90 15.10
N ILE A 222 -4.08 5.92 15.88
CA ILE A 222 -4.93 6.47 16.95
C ILE A 222 -6.31 6.86 16.42
N ILE A 223 -6.41 7.69 15.38
CA ILE A 223 -7.72 8.19 14.93
C ILE A 223 -8.67 7.09 14.46
N PHE A 224 -8.13 6.03 13.84
CA PHE A 224 -8.91 4.88 13.37
C PHE A 224 -9.45 4.02 14.52
N LYS A 225 -8.85 4.11 15.72
CA LYS A 225 -9.38 3.49 16.95
C LYS A 225 -10.43 4.35 17.64
N LEU A 226 -10.39 5.67 17.45
CA LEU A 226 -11.25 6.61 18.16
C LEU A 226 -12.66 6.71 17.58
N THR A 227 -12.79 6.73 16.25
CA THR A 227 -14.08 6.97 15.60
C THR A 227 -14.21 6.18 14.32
N SER A 228 -15.45 5.82 13.95
CA SER A 228 -15.80 5.28 12.64
C SER A 228 -16.18 6.38 11.62
N ASP A 229 -16.18 7.64 12.03
CA ASP A 229 -16.42 8.78 11.13
C ASP A 229 -15.22 8.97 10.20
N SER A 230 -15.41 8.60 8.93
CA SER A 230 -14.37 8.71 7.90
C SER A 230 -13.94 10.16 7.64
N SER A 231 -14.81 11.15 7.88
CA SER A 231 -14.47 12.57 7.75
C SER A 231 -13.49 13.00 8.83
N LEU A 232 -13.70 12.58 10.09
CA LEU A 232 -12.76 12.85 11.18
C LEU A 232 -11.44 12.10 11.01
N GLN A 233 -11.50 10.83 10.60
CA GLN A 233 -10.32 10.04 10.26
C GLN A 233 -9.48 10.73 9.19
N TRP A 234 -10.12 11.17 8.11
CA TRP A 234 -9.44 11.86 7.02
C TRP A 234 -8.87 13.21 7.45
N PHE A 235 -9.61 13.97 8.27
CA PHE A 235 -9.14 15.24 8.80
C PHE A 235 -7.85 15.09 9.61
N GLN A 236 -7.81 14.18 10.58
CA GLN A 236 -6.59 13.95 11.38
C GLN A 236 -5.46 13.38 10.52
N TYR A 237 -5.76 12.45 9.61
CA TYR A 237 -4.78 11.90 8.68
C TYR A 237 -4.11 13.01 7.86
N ARG A 238 -4.87 14.00 7.40
CA ARG A 238 -4.32 15.13 6.65
C ARG A 238 -3.37 16.00 7.46
N ILE A 239 -3.63 16.14 8.77
CA ILE A 239 -2.71 16.83 9.68
C ILE A 239 -1.46 15.99 9.86
N THR A 240 -1.57 14.74 10.29
CA THR A 240 -0.44 13.83 10.54
C THR A 240 0.48 13.70 9.33
N HIS A 241 -0.05 13.64 8.11
CA HIS A 241 0.75 13.52 6.89
C HIS A 241 1.08 14.85 6.20
N ILE A 242 0.77 16.00 6.81
CA ILE A 242 1.15 17.33 6.32
C ILE A 242 0.53 17.64 4.94
N ILE A 243 -0.72 17.19 4.72
CA ILE A 243 -1.50 17.41 3.48
C ILE A 243 -2.76 18.24 3.73
N ILE A 244 -2.91 18.81 4.93
CA ILE A 244 -3.98 19.77 5.22
C ILE A 244 -3.63 21.14 4.60
N SER A 245 -4.63 21.82 4.06
CA SER A 245 -4.43 23.12 3.42
C SER A 245 -4.40 24.23 4.48
N THR A 246 -3.28 24.95 4.52
CA THR A 246 -3.10 26.20 5.28
C THR A 246 -2.82 27.36 4.33
N ASN A 247 -2.88 28.61 4.80
CA ASN A 247 -2.60 29.74 3.92
C ASN A 247 -1.15 29.72 3.41
N LYS A 248 -0.18 29.20 4.18
CA LYS A 248 1.18 28.91 3.69
C LYS A 248 1.15 28.00 2.46
N TYR A 249 0.42 26.88 2.52
CA TYR A 249 0.29 25.95 1.40
C TYR A 249 -0.46 26.55 0.21
N LEU A 250 -1.59 27.21 0.46
CA LEU A 250 -2.42 27.81 -0.60
C LEU A 250 -1.68 28.93 -1.34
N ARG A 251 -0.85 29.70 -0.64
CA ARG A 251 0.03 30.71 -1.27
C ARG A 251 1.09 30.05 -2.15
N MET A 252 1.68 28.94 -1.68
CA MET A 252 2.71 28.19 -2.42
C MET A 252 2.16 27.64 -3.76
N ILE A 253 0.89 27.28 -3.82
CA ILE A 253 0.21 26.84 -5.06
C ILE A 253 -0.55 27.97 -5.78
N SER A 254 -0.27 29.23 -5.44
CA SER A 254 -0.85 30.42 -6.08
C SER A 254 -2.38 30.54 -6.04
N VAL A 255 -3.04 29.89 -5.07
CA VAL A 255 -4.50 29.98 -4.88
C VAL A 255 -4.89 31.25 -4.12
N ILE A 256 -4.02 31.77 -3.25
CA ILE A 256 -4.26 33.00 -2.48
C ILE A 256 -3.07 33.96 -2.54
N ASN A 257 -3.34 35.23 -2.22
CA ASN A 257 -2.35 36.31 -2.29
C ASN A 257 -1.47 36.47 -1.04
N SER A 258 -1.95 36.02 0.12
CA SER A 258 -1.26 36.22 1.39
C SER A 258 -1.23 34.94 2.21
N PRO A 259 -0.07 34.52 2.75
CA PRO A 259 0.05 33.33 3.59
C PRO A 259 -0.32 33.60 5.06
N VAL A 260 -0.78 34.80 5.40
CA VAL A 260 -1.01 35.25 6.77
C VAL A 260 -2.17 34.48 7.41
N CYS A 261 -2.07 34.24 8.72
CA CYS A 261 -3.03 33.53 9.55
C CYS A 261 -4.42 34.13 9.46
N SER A 262 -5.42 33.25 9.32
CA SER A 262 -6.82 33.64 9.21
C SER A 262 -7.37 34.27 10.50
N PHE A 263 -6.73 34.04 11.64
CA PHE A 263 -7.15 34.54 12.95
C PHE A 263 -6.35 35.77 13.39
N CYS A 264 -5.06 35.62 13.69
CA CYS A 264 -4.26 36.71 14.27
C CYS A 264 -3.88 37.80 13.25
N LYS A 265 -4.01 37.51 11.95
CA LYS A 265 -3.61 38.40 10.84
C LYS A 265 -2.15 38.91 10.90
N ALA A 266 -1.29 38.28 11.70
CA ALA A 266 0.08 38.74 11.95
C ALA A 266 1.15 37.77 11.41
N ASN A 267 1.02 36.47 11.72
CA ASN A 267 2.03 35.46 11.38
C ASN A 267 1.61 34.60 10.19
N ILE A 268 2.58 33.88 9.60
CA ILE A 268 2.31 32.91 8.52
C ILE A 268 1.48 31.74 9.06
N GLU A 269 0.44 31.36 8.34
CA GLU A 269 -0.40 30.22 8.69
C GLU A 269 0.26 28.88 8.31
N SER A 270 1.16 28.40 9.15
CA SER A 270 1.59 27.00 9.15
C SER A 270 0.56 26.10 9.86
N ILE A 271 0.72 24.77 9.80
CA ILE A 271 -0.14 23.84 10.55
C ILE A 271 0.03 24.09 12.06
N ILE A 272 1.26 24.21 12.54
CA ILE A 272 1.57 24.48 13.94
C ILE A 272 1.00 25.83 14.37
N HIS A 273 1.14 26.86 13.54
CA HIS A 273 0.59 28.16 13.85
C HIS A 273 -0.94 28.12 13.95
N LEU A 274 -1.60 27.48 12.99
CA LEU A 274 -3.05 27.40 12.93
C LEU A 274 -3.66 26.65 14.13
N PHE A 275 -2.99 25.62 14.63
CA PHE A 275 -3.52 24.77 15.70
C PHE A 275 -2.89 25.01 17.07
N TRP A 276 -1.80 25.77 17.20
CA TRP A 276 -1.09 25.93 18.47
C TRP A 276 -0.54 27.34 18.73
N GLU A 277 0.32 27.89 17.86
CA GLU A 277 1.06 29.14 18.15
C GLU A 277 0.25 30.42 17.93
N CYS A 278 -0.86 30.35 17.18
CA CYS A 278 -1.72 31.52 17.01
C CYS A 278 -2.27 31.96 18.35
N THR A 279 -2.01 33.21 18.75
CA THR A 279 -2.41 33.76 20.05
C THR A 279 -3.91 33.60 20.36
N LEU A 280 -4.77 33.70 19.34
CA LEU A 280 -6.21 33.51 19.48
C LEU A 280 -6.60 32.04 19.68
N VAL A 281 -5.83 31.12 19.09
CA VAL A 281 -6.02 29.67 19.26
C VAL A 281 -5.43 29.19 20.58
N THR A 282 -4.31 29.76 21.02
CA THR A 282 -3.74 29.48 22.34
C THR A 282 -4.73 29.83 23.46
N LYS A 283 -5.41 30.99 23.36
CA LYS A 283 -6.50 31.35 24.29
C LYS A 283 -7.62 30.32 24.32
N PHE A 284 -8.05 29.87 23.15
CA PHE A 284 -9.05 28.79 23.05
C PHE A 284 -8.59 27.51 23.75
N TRP A 285 -7.33 27.10 23.58
CA TRP A 285 -6.81 25.90 24.26
C TRP A 285 -6.73 26.06 25.78
N GLN A 286 -6.38 27.24 26.28
CA GLN A 286 -6.40 27.54 27.72
C GLN A 286 -7.82 27.43 28.30
N GLU A 287 -8.81 28.05 27.64
CA GLU A 287 -10.22 27.93 28.03
C GLU A 287 -10.69 26.47 27.96
N PHE A 288 -10.27 25.75 26.92
CA PHE A 288 -10.59 24.34 26.71
C PHE A 288 -10.03 23.45 27.83
N THR A 289 -8.76 23.58 28.21
CA THR A 289 -8.15 22.78 29.27
C THR A 289 -8.80 23.07 30.62
N THR A 290 -9.01 24.35 30.96
CA THR A 290 -9.72 24.75 32.19
C THR A 290 -11.15 24.19 32.22
N TRP A 291 -11.85 24.21 31.09
CA TRP A 291 -13.19 23.63 31.03
C TRP A 291 -13.21 22.11 31.22
N VAL A 292 -12.27 21.38 30.59
CA VAL A 292 -12.14 19.92 30.78
C VAL A 292 -11.83 19.59 32.23
N GLU A 293 -10.91 20.33 32.85
CA GLU A 293 -10.55 20.18 34.26
C GLU A 293 -11.74 20.39 35.18
N ASN A 294 -12.49 21.48 34.98
CA ASN A 294 -13.67 21.77 35.78
C ASN A 294 -14.77 20.70 35.67
N LYS A 295 -14.90 20.05 34.51
CA LYS A 295 -15.93 19.02 34.28
C LYS A 295 -15.50 17.62 34.73
N THR A 296 -14.22 17.28 34.58
CA THR A 296 -13.72 15.91 34.80
C THR A 296 -12.95 15.74 36.12
N GLY A 297 -12.52 16.84 36.74
CA GLY A 297 -11.60 16.83 37.88
C GLY A 297 -10.17 16.38 37.54
N LYS A 298 -9.86 16.15 36.25
CA LYS A 298 -8.55 15.68 35.78
C LYS A 298 -7.81 16.81 35.07
N THR A 299 -6.59 17.11 35.52
CA THR A 299 -5.68 18.07 34.88
C THR A 299 -5.32 17.62 33.47
N LEU A 300 -5.56 18.50 32.48
CA LEU A 300 -5.25 18.23 31.08
C LEU A 300 -4.09 19.12 30.63
N SER A 301 -2.87 18.59 30.73
CA SER A 301 -1.68 19.24 30.15
C SER A 301 -1.57 18.89 28.67
N LEU A 302 -1.58 19.93 27.82
CA LEU A 302 -1.39 19.83 26.38
C LEU A 302 -0.09 20.51 25.97
N ILE A 303 0.67 19.83 25.11
CA ILE A 303 1.78 20.40 24.35
C ILE A 303 1.45 20.41 22.85
N ASN A 304 2.27 21.09 22.05
CA ASN A 304 2.07 21.18 20.60
C ASN A 304 1.94 19.80 19.95
N SER A 305 2.78 18.82 20.30
CA SER A 305 2.76 17.48 19.73
C SER A 305 1.46 16.73 20.09
N ASP A 306 0.98 16.87 21.32
CA ASP A 306 -0.29 16.31 21.78
C ASP A 306 -1.47 16.85 20.96
N VAL A 307 -1.50 18.16 20.73
CA VAL A 307 -2.56 18.77 19.92
C VAL A 307 -2.44 18.35 18.47
N ILE A 308 -1.27 18.44 17.85
CA ILE A 308 -1.09 18.19 16.41
C ILE A 308 -1.29 16.71 16.08
N LEU A 309 -0.57 15.81 16.75
CA LEU A 309 -0.48 14.38 16.42
C LEU A 309 -1.41 13.51 17.27
N GLY A 310 -1.60 13.86 18.54
CA GLY A 310 -2.38 13.12 19.53
C GLY A 310 -1.51 12.54 20.66
N LYS A 311 -2.10 12.33 21.84
CA LYS A 311 -1.45 11.68 22.98
C LYS A 311 -1.41 10.16 22.80
N THR A 312 -0.27 9.55 23.07
CA THR A 312 -0.10 8.08 23.01
C THR A 312 -0.33 7.36 24.35
N ASP A 313 -0.59 8.11 25.42
CA ASP A 313 -0.71 7.57 26.77
C ASP A 313 -2.04 6.79 26.93
N ASN A 314 -1.94 5.57 27.45
CA ASN A 314 -3.03 4.60 27.45
C ASN A 314 -4.25 5.02 28.28
N GLU A 315 -4.08 5.92 29.25
CA GLU A 315 -5.11 6.27 30.24
C GLU A 315 -6.19 7.21 29.68
N ILE A 316 -5.94 7.88 28.55
CA ILE A 316 -6.89 8.88 28.02
C ILE A 316 -6.99 8.80 26.50
N ASN A 317 -7.17 7.60 25.93
CA ASN A 317 -7.39 7.48 24.48
C ASN A 317 -8.57 8.36 24.00
N ASN A 318 -9.63 8.47 24.79
CA ASN A 318 -10.84 9.18 24.37
C ASN A 318 -10.67 10.71 24.29
N ILE A 319 -9.73 11.33 25.03
CA ILE A 319 -9.51 12.79 24.92
C ILE A 319 -8.99 13.19 23.54
N ASN A 320 -8.24 12.30 22.87
CA ASN A 320 -7.80 12.53 21.50
C ASN A 320 -8.98 12.77 20.56
N LEU A 321 -10.16 12.15 20.80
CA LEU A 321 -11.35 12.41 20.01
C LEU A 321 -11.82 13.87 20.20
N ILE A 322 -11.85 14.33 21.46
CA ILE A 322 -12.23 15.70 21.80
C ILE A 322 -11.22 16.70 21.23
N ILE A 323 -9.91 16.43 21.31
CA ILE A 323 -8.86 17.26 20.71
C ILE A 323 -9.02 17.34 19.18
N VAL A 324 -9.34 16.23 18.51
CA VAL A 324 -9.57 16.23 17.06
C VAL A 324 -10.83 17.01 16.69
N LEU A 325 -11.90 16.90 17.47
CA LEU A 325 -13.11 17.71 17.30
C LEU A 325 -12.83 19.20 17.51
N ALA A 326 -12.02 19.56 18.51
CA ALA A 326 -11.62 20.93 18.78
C ALA A 326 -10.75 21.50 17.64
N LYS A 327 -9.81 20.70 17.10
CA LYS A 327 -9.08 21.07 15.88
C LYS A 327 -10.00 21.25 14.68
N LEU A 328 -10.97 20.37 14.49
CA LEU A 328 -11.94 20.51 13.41
C LEU A 328 -12.78 21.79 13.58
N HIS A 329 -13.17 22.13 14.81
CA HIS A 329 -13.83 23.38 15.14
C HIS A 329 -12.98 24.58 14.73
N ILE A 330 -11.72 24.65 15.19
CA ILE A 330 -10.77 25.71 14.82
C ILE A 330 -10.66 25.81 13.29
N TYR A 331 -10.45 24.68 12.62
CA TYR A 331 -10.32 24.64 11.16
C TYR A 331 -11.59 25.10 10.43
N LYS A 332 -12.78 24.82 10.94
CA LYS A 332 -14.06 25.32 10.39
C LYS A 332 -14.20 26.83 10.58
N GLN A 333 -13.84 27.36 11.75
CA GLN A 333 -13.98 28.80 12.02
C GLN A 333 -13.10 29.65 11.10
N LYS A 334 -11.94 29.13 10.69
CA LYS A 334 -11.10 29.75 9.65
C LYS A 334 -11.90 30.08 8.39
N TYR A 335 -12.70 29.14 7.88
CA TYR A 335 -13.47 29.34 6.64
C TYR A 335 -14.73 30.19 6.83
N LYS A 336 -15.21 30.30 8.07
CA LYS A 336 -16.33 31.16 8.44
C LYS A 336 -15.90 32.59 8.78
N ASN A 337 -14.60 32.89 8.76
CA ASN A 337 -14.03 34.16 9.25
C ASN A 337 -14.44 34.49 10.70
N HIS A 338 -14.65 33.46 11.52
CA HIS A 338 -14.97 33.61 12.93
C HIS A 338 -13.78 33.19 13.80
N LEU A 339 -13.76 33.66 15.05
CA LEU A 339 -12.79 33.20 16.04
C LEU A 339 -13.24 31.86 16.64
N PRO A 340 -12.30 30.95 16.98
CA PRO A 340 -12.62 29.73 17.71
C PRO A 340 -13.15 30.12 19.10
N ALA A 341 -14.38 29.72 19.41
CA ALA A 341 -15.06 30.07 20.65
C ALA A 341 -15.51 28.80 21.36
N LEU A 342 -15.16 28.66 22.64
CA LEU A 342 -15.43 27.45 23.42
C LEU A 342 -16.93 27.12 23.50
N PHE A 343 -17.79 28.13 23.59
CA PHE A 343 -19.24 27.95 23.61
C PHE A 343 -19.76 27.24 22.34
N ILE A 344 -19.31 27.66 21.16
CA ILE A 344 -19.71 27.06 19.89
C ILE A 344 -19.17 25.63 19.80
N PHE A 345 -17.93 25.41 20.24
CA PHE A 345 -17.35 24.07 20.31
C PHE A 345 -18.19 23.11 21.18
N LYS A 346 -18.66 23.55 22.36
CA LYS A 346 -19.52 22.74 23.24
C LYS A 346 -20.80 22.30 22.53
N MET A 347 -21.47 23.20 21.82
CA MET A 347 -22.65 22.86 21.03
C MET A 347 -22.36 21.84 19.91
N GLU A 348 -21.22 22.00 19.22
CA GLU A 348 -20.79 21.05 18.19
C GLU A 348 -20.46 19.67 18.79
N LEU A 349 -19.87 19.63 19.98
CA LEU A 349 -19.55 18.41 20.71
C LEU A 349 -20.82 17.67 21.16
N GLU A 350 -21.79 18.37 21.74
CA GLU A 350 -23.09 17.78 22.11
C GLU A 350 -23.82 17.20 20.90
N LYS A 351 -23.77 17.90 19.76
CA LYS A 351 -24.32 17.39 18.50
C LYS A 351 -23.61 16.11 18.06
N HIS A 352 -22.28 16.07 18.13
CA HIS A 352 -21.51 14.88 17.80
C HIS A 352 -21.90 13.69 18.69
N TYR A 353 -21.99 13.92 20.01
CA TYR A 353 -22.43 12.92 20.98
C TYR A 353 -23.80 12.32 20.62
N LYS A 354 -24.80 13.17 20.34
CA LYS A 354 -26.16 12.72 19.97
C LYS A 354 -26.19 11.90 18.68
N ILE A 355 -25.42 12.31 17.67
CA ILE A 355 -25.30 11.57 16.40
C ILE A 355 -24.69 10.19 16.64
N GLU A 356 -23.61 10.14 17.40
CA GLU A 356 -22.89 8.91 17.69
C GLU A 356 -23.75 7.95 18.53
N GLN A 357 -24.47 8.48 19.53
CA GLN A 357 -25.46 7.73 20.31
C GLN A 357 -26.51 7.10 19.40
N TYR A 358 -27.10 7.89 18.49
CA TYR A 358 -28.11 7.40 17.54
C TYR A 358 -27.57 6.26 16.65
N ILE A 359 -26.34 6.41 16.11
CA ILE A 359 -25.70 5.38 15.27
C ILE A 359 -25.52 4.08 16.06
N HIS A 360 -25.01 4.14 17.29
CA HIS A 360 -24.78 2.96 18.12
C HIS A 360 -26.07 2.29 18.58
N THR A 361 -27.11 3.07 18.88
CA THR A 361 -28.45 2.54 19.18
C THR A 361 -29.03 1.80 17.97
N LYS A 362 -28.99 2.42 16.79
CA LYS A 362 -29.48 1.81 15.54
C LYS A 362 -28.75 0.52 15.19
N ASN A 363 -27.44 0.48 15.42
CA ASN A 363 -26.61 -0.68 15.13
C ASN A 363 -26.54 -1.72 16.27
N MET A 364 -27.33 -1.56 17.34
CA MET A 364 -27.33 -2.45 18.52
C MET A 364 -25.94 -2.62 19.15
N THR A 365 -25.14 -1.55 19.20
CA THR A 365 -23.76 -1.55 19.73
C THR A 365 -23.56 -0.54 20.87
N VAL A 366 -24.61 -0.30 21.67
CA VAL A 366 -24.65 0.70 22.75
C VAL A 366 -23.52 0.53 23.77
N GLN A 367 -23.14 -0.71 24.10
CA GLN A 367 -22.01 -0.98 25.01
C GLN A 367 -20.68 -0.36 24.54
N LYS A 368 -20.43 -0.30 23.22
CA LYS A 368 -19.22 0.34 22.67
C LYS A 368 -19.26 1.85 22.85
N PHE A 369 -20.44 2.44 22.68
CA PHE A 369 -20.66 3.87 22.92
C PHE A 369 -20.45 4.23 24.38
N GLU A 370 -21.07 3.48 25.30
CA GLU A 370 -20.91 3.71 26.74
C GLU A 370 -19.44 3.63 27.14
N LYS A 371 -18.74 2.55 26.77
CA LYS A 371 -17.31 2.38 27.08
C LYS A 371 -16.45 3.56 26.59
N ARG A 372 -16.76 4.15 25.44
CA ARG A 372 -16.04 5.32 24.89
C ARG A 372 -16.35 6.58 25.67
N TRP A 373 -17.62 6.79 26.01
CA TRP A 373 -18.07 8.04 26.60
C TRP A 373 -18.06 8.03 28.14
N VAL A 374 -17.76 6.91 28.82
CA VAL A 374 -17.68 6.85 30.30
C VAL A 374 -16.84 8.00 30.86
N ASP A 375 -15.61 8.16 30.37
CA ASP A 375 -14.68 9.18 30.88
C ASP A 375 -14.96 10.60 30.35
N LEU A 376 -15.81 10.72 29.32
CA LEU A 376 -16.11 11.98 28.65
C LEU A 376 -17.52 12.48 28.89
N LYS A 377 -18.37 11.71 29.58
CA LYS A 377 -19.80 11.99 29.75
C LYS A 377 -20.03 13.35 30.40
N ALA A 378 -19.19 13.71 31.37
CA ALA A 378 -19.22 15.01 32.05
C ALA A 378 -19.00 16.21 31.10
N LEU A 379 -18.42 16.02 29.91
CA LEU A 379 -18.22 17.08 28.92
C LEU A 379 -19.48 17.37 28.09
N VAL A 380 -20.44 16.45 28.07
CA VAL A 380 -21.66 16.51 27.23
C VAL A 380 -22.95 16.48 28.05
N THR A 381 -22.83 16.42 29.37
CA THR A 381 -23.89 16.62 30.37
C THR A 381 -23.61 17.89 31.16
#